data_AF-R7VB21-F1
#
_entry.id   AF-R7VB21-F1
#
_cell.length_a   1.000
_cell.length_b   1.000
_cell.length_c   1.000
_cell.angle_alpha   90.00
_cell.angle_beta   90.00
_cell.angle_gamma   90.00
#
_symmetry.space_group_name_H-M   'P 1'
#
loop_
_entity.id
_entity.type
_entity.pdbx_description
1 polymer ?
#
loop_
_entity_poly.entity_id
_entity_poly.type
_entity_poly.pdbx_seq_one_letter_code
_entity_poly.pdbx_strand_id
1 'polypeptide(L)'
;NSFLFALLLGIVIGVTIGLCVQNYHSTWAKDNRNIMYLGYPGELFMRMLKLIIIPLVVTSLIAGMASMPSKATGKLGGITVAYYLSTTLVAVLLGMLLVATIKPGDHYKVKEVTRERRPVHPADSALDLIRNVFPSNLIGATMEKVNQSVLYIYK
;
A
#
# COMPACT_ATOMS: atom_id res chain seq x y z
N ASN A 1 -13.40 3.55 -25.83
CA ASN A 1 -12.36 4.59 -25.62
C ASN A 1 -12.79 5.70 -24.67
N SER A 2 -14.07 6.11 -24.68
CA SER A 2 -14.57 7.23 -23.85
C SER A 2 -14.31 7.09 -22.35
N PHE A 3 -14.36 5.87 -21.80
CA PHE A 3 -14.05 5.62 -20.38
C PHE A 3 -12.60 5.92 -20.00
N LEU A 4 -11.64 5.52 -20.85
CA LEU A 4 -10.22 5.78 -20.61
C LEU A 4 -9.93 7.28 -20.61
N PHE A 5 -10.52 8.03 -21.56
CA PHE A 5 -10.40 9.49 -21.58
C PHE A 5 -11.02 10.15 -20.35
N ALA A 6 -12.18 9.67 -19.88
CA ALA A 6 -12.80 10.18 -18.66
C ALA A 6 -11.92 9.96 -17.41
N LEU A 7 -11.26 8.81 -17.30
CA LEU A 7 -10.35 8.51 -16.18
C LEU A 7 -9.11 9.39 -16.22
N LEU A 8 -8.51 9.56 -17.39
CA LEU A 8 -7.35 10.45 -17.57
C LEU A 8 -7.72 11.91 -17.25
N LEU A 9 -8.84 12.41 -17.78
CA LEU A 9 -9.33 13.76 -17.46
C LEU A 9 -9.62 13.91 -15.97
N GLY A 10 -10.23 12.91 -15.33
CA GLY A 10 -10.49 12.92 -13.89
C GLY A 10 -9.22 13.05 -13.05
N ILE A 11 -8.14 12.32 -13.41
CA ILE A 11 -6.84 12.43 -12.75
C ILE A 11 -6.26 13.83 -12.93
N VAL A 12 -6.24 14.35 -14.16
CA VAL A 12 -5.67 15.67 -14.47
C VAL A 12 -6.43 16.77 -13.73
N ILE A 13 -7.75 16.73 -13.72
CA ILE A 13 -8.60 17.68 -13.00
C ILE A 13 -8.35 17.58 -11.50
N GLY A 14 -8.32 16.36 -10.93
CA GLY A 14 -8.08 16.14 -9.51
C GLY A 14 -6.72 16.67 -9.03
N VAL A 15 -5.65 16.41 -9.80
CA VAL A 15 -4.31 16.94 -9.52
C VAL A 15 -4.29 18.46 -9.65
N THR A 16 -4.90 19.02 -10.70
CA THR A 16 -4.94 20.48 -10.91
C THR A 16 -5.67 21.18 -9.76
N ILE A 17 -6.82 20.66 -9.34
CA ILE A 17 -7.56 21.19 -8.18
C ILE A 17 -6.72 21.07 -6.90
N GLY A 18 -6.07 19.93 -6.67
CA GLY A 18 -5.20 19.73 -5.50
C GLY A 18 -4.04 20.73 -5.43
N LEU A 19 -3.37 20.96 -6.55
CA LEU A 19 -2.28 21.94 -6.65
C LEU A 19 -2.77 23.38 -6.52
N CYS A 20 -3.93 23.72 -7.11
CA CYS A 20 -4.57 25.01 -6.90
C CYS A 20 -4.86 25.25 -5.41
N VAL A 21 -5.50 24.30 -4.73
CA VAL A 21 -5.80 24.41 -3.29
C VAL A 21 -4.53 24.53 -2.44
N GLN A 22 -3.42 23.88 -2.84
CA GLN A 22 -2.14 23.99 -2.14
C GLN A 22 -1.46 25.36 -2.35
N ASN A 23 -1.52 25.91 -3.57
CA ASN A 23 -0.86 27.17 -3.92
C ASN A 23 -1.60 28.40 -3.37
N TYR A 24 -2.92 28.34 -3.27
CA TYR A 24 -3.70 29.31 -2.51
C TYR A 24 -3.54 28.97 -1.02
N HIS A 25 -2.47 29.50 -0.40
CA HIS A 25 -2.15 29.46 1.03
C HIS A 25 -3.18 30.26 1.87
N SER A 26 -4.46 30.13 1.51
CA SER A 26 -5.59 30.88 2.00
C SER A 26 -6.11 30.25 3.28
N THR A 27 -6.63 31.11 4.14
CA THR A 27 -7.47 30.81 5.31
C THR A 27 -8.51 29.72 5.06
N TRP A 28 -8.93 29.51 3.79
CA TRP A 28 -9.84 28.43 3.35
C TRP A 28 -9.30 27.00 3.55
N ALA A 29 -7.98 26.78 3.41
CA ALA A 29 -7.34 25.47 3.63
C ALA A 29 -6.93 25.25 5.10
N LYS A 30 -7.00 26.26 5.97
CA LYS A 30 -6.75 26.09 7.41
C LYS A 30 -7.96 25.53 8.15
N ASP A 31 -9.16 25.67 7.57
CA ASP A 31 -10.37 25.11 8.16
C ASP A 31 -10.49 23.62 7.80
N ASN A 32 -10.23 22.77 8.81
CA ASN A 32 -10.17 21.32 8.69
C ASN A 32 -11.43 20.70 8.06
N ARG A 33 -12.58 21.39 8.14
CA ARG A 33 -13.86 20.92 7.60
C ARG A 33 -13.91 20.96 6.07
N ASN A 34 -13.39 22.01 5.43
CA ASN A 34 -13.47 22.18 3.98
C ASN A 34 -12.62 21.14 3.24
N ILE A 35 -11.45 20.81 3.79
CA ILE A 35 -10.58 19.75 3.27
C ILE A 35 -11.24 18.38 3.43
N MET A 36 -11.95 18.15 4.54
CA MET A 36 -12.67 16.90 4.77
C MET A 36 -13.76 16.67 3.73
N TYR A 37 -14.55 17.69 3.39
CA TYR A 37 -15.60 17.57 2.37
C TYR A 37 -15.05 17.26 0.98
N LEU A 38 -13.90 17.84 0.60
CA LEU A 38 -13.25 17.56 -0.67
C LEU A 38 -12.68 16.13 -0.75
N GLY A 39 -12.13 15.63 0.36
CA GLY A 39 -11.56 14.27 0.43
C GLY A 39 -12.58 13.15 0.65
N TYR A 40 -13.77 13.46 1.19
CA TYR A 40 -14.82 12.51 1.51
C TYR A 40 -15.24 11.56 0.36
N PRO A 41 -15.50 12.03 -0.88
CA PRO A 41 -15.86 11.13 -1.98
C PRO A 41 -14.74 10.14 -2.32
N GLY A 42 -13.47 10.56 -2.22
CA GLY A 42 -12.31 9.69 -2.40
C GLY A 42 -12.19 8.65 -1.29
N GLU A 43 -12.44 9.04 -0.04
CA GLU A 43 -12.47 8.10 1.08
C GLU A 43 -13.56 7.05 0.92
N LEU A 44 -14.79 7.48 0.55
CA LEU A 44 -15.90 6.57 0.32
C LEU A 44 -15.58 5.59 -0.82
N PHE A 45 -15.00 6.07 -1.91
CA PHE A 45 -14.53 5.23 -3.02
C PHE A 45 -13.51 4.18 -2.57
N MET A 46 -12.51 4.58 -1.79
CA MET A 46 -11.51 3.64 -1.25
C MET A 46 -12.13 2.62 -0.29
N ARG A 47 -13.14 3.00 0.50
CA ARG A 47 -13.89 2.06 1.36
C ARG A 47 -14.65 1.03 0.53
N MET A 48 -15.29 1.45 -0.56
CA MET A 48 -16.01 0.56 -1.48
C MET A 48 -15.06 -0.44 -2.16
N LEU A 49 -13.90 0.01 -2.68
CA LEU A 49 -12.91 -0.88 -3.29
C LEU A 49 -12.37 -1.92 -2.30
N LYS A 50 -12.07 -1.50 -1.07
CA LYS A 50 -11.55 -2.39 -0.02
C LYS A 50 -12.58 -3.42 0.45
N LEU A 51 -13.88 -3.16 0.33
CA LEU A 51 -14.92 -4.14 0.67
C LEU A 51 -14.95 -5.27 -0.37
N ILE A 52 -14.77 -4.93 -1.65
CA ILE A 52 -14.88 -5.89 -2.76
C ILE A 52 -13.60 -6.73 -2.91
N ILE A 53 -12.43 -6.20 -2.54
CA ILE A 53 -11.14 -6.86 -2.82
C ILE A 53 -11.01 -8.23 -2.14
N ILE A 54 -11.37 -8.37 -0.86
CA ILE A 54 -11.16 -9.63 -0.11
C ILE A 54 -12.03 -10.76 -0.69
N PRO A 55 -13.37 -10.61 -0.83
CA PRO A 55 -14.20 -11.68 -1.38
C PRO A 55 -13.83 -12.03 -2.83
N LEU A 56 -13.52 -11.02 -3.65
CA LEU A 56 -13.22 -11.22 -5.07
C LEU A 56 -11.90 -11.97 -5.28
N VAL A 57 -10.85 -11.59 -4.54
CA VAL A 57 -9.53 -12.26 -4.66
C VAL A 57 -9.61 -13.71 -4.19
N VAL A 58 -10.26 -13.98 -3.05
CA VAL A 58 -10.36 -15.35 -2.52
C VAL A 58 -11.14 -16.25 -3.47
N THR A 59 -12.31 -15.82 -3.93
CA THR A 59 -13.13 -16.61 -4.87
C THR A 59 -12.44 -16.82 -6.21
N SER A 60 -11.81 -15.78 -6.76
CA SER A 60 -11.04 -15.86 -8.02
C SER A 60 -9.86 -16.81 -7.90
N LEU A 61 -9.11 -16.78 -6.78
CA LEU A 61 -8.00 -17.70 -6.55
C LEU A 61 -8.48 -19.14 -6.43
N ILE A 62 -9.54 -19.41 -5.67
CA ILE A 62 -10.10 -20.76 -5.51
C ILE A 62 -10.56 -21.30 -6.88
N ALA A 63 -11.34 -20.53 -7.63
CA ALA A 63 -11.82 -20.94 -8.95
C ALA A 63 -10.67 -21.15 -9.95
N GLY A 64 -9.69 -20.26 -9.95
CA GLY A 64 -8.50 -20.36 -10.78
C GLY A 64 -7.69 -21.62 -10.48
N MET A 65 -7.44 -21.90 -9.20
CA MET A 65 -6.70 -23.09 -8.78
C MET A 65 -7.47 -24.39 -9.03
N ALA A 66 -8.80 -24.39 -8.86
CA ALA A 66 -9.64 -25.57 -9.10
C ALA A 66 -9.69 -25.99 -10.59
N SER A 67 -9.47 -25.04 -11.51
CA SER A 67 -9.51 -25.30 -12.95
C SER A 67 -8.23 -25.94 -13.53
N MET A 68 -7.13 -25.98 -12.75
CA MET A 68 -5.82 -26.41 -13.24
C MET A 68 -5.37 -27.74 -12.60
N PRO A 69 -4.65 -28.60 -13.35
CA PRO A 69 -4.10 -29.83 -12.79
C PRO A 69 -3.00 -29.53 -11.76
N SER A 70 -2.99 -30.27 -10.64
CA SER A 70 -2.10 -30.05 -9.49
C SER A 70 -0.61 -29.89 -9.84
N LYS A 71 -0.08 -30.67 -10.79
CA LYS A 71 1.31 -30.55 -11.26
C LYS A 71 1.61 -29.21 -11.94
N ALA A 72 0.63 -28.66 -12.66
CA ALA A 72 0.78 -27.36 -13.32
C ALA A 72 0.76 -26.21 -12.30
N THR A 73 -0.10 -26.29 -11.27
CA THR A 73 -0.19 -25.29 -10.20
C THR A 73 1.14 -25.13 -9.45
N GLY A 74 1.81 -26.25 -9.11
CA GLY A 74 3.12 -26.21 -8.45
C GLY A 74 4.21 -25.57 -9.32
N LYS A 75 4.26 -25.92 -10.61
CA LYS A 75 5.21 -25.33 -11.57
C LYS A 75 4.96 -23.83 -11.76
N LEU A 76 3.70 -23.43 -11.91
CA LEU A 76 3.32 -22.03 -12.08
C LEU A 76 3.65 -21.20 -10.84
N GLY A 77 3.39 -21.73 -9.64
CA GLY A 77 3.78 -21.12 -8.37
C GLY A 77 5.29 -20.91 -8.26
N GLY A 78 6.09 -21.93 -8.58
CA GLY A 78 7.54 -21.84 -8.57
C GLY A 78 8.10 -20.79 -9.54
N ILE A 79 7.59 -20.76 -10.78
CA ILE A 79 7.97 -19.74 -11.78
C ILE A 79 7.59 -18.34 -11.28
N THR A 80 6.39 -18.21 -10.69
CA THR A 80 5.89 -16.92 -10.18
C THR A 80 6.76 -16.39 -9.04
N VAL A 81 7.14 -17.24 -8.09
CA VAL A 81 8.04 -16.86 -6.98
C VAL A 81 9.41 -16.46 -7.52
N ALA A 82 10.01 -17.24 -8.42
CA ALA A 82 11.30 -16.90 -9.01
C ALA A 82 11.25 -15.58 -9.81
N TYR A 83 10.15 -15.34 -10.52
CA TYR A 83 9.91 -14.09 -11.25
C TYR A 83 9.78 -12.89 -10.30
N TYR A 84 9.01 -12.99 -9.22
CA TYR A 84 8.89 -11.90 -8.25
C TYR A 84 10.19 -11.63 -7.50
N LEU A 85 10.94 -12.67 -7.12
CA LEU A 85 12.24 -12.49 -6.45
C LEU A 85 13.26 -11.79 -7.36
N SER A 86 13.37 -12.22 -8.62
CA SER A 86 14.30 -11.61 -9.58
C SER A 86 13.95 -10.15 -9.88
N THR A 87 12.67 -9.86 -10.15
CA THR A 87 12.21 -8.49 -10.42
C THR A 87 12.33 -7.57 -9.20
N THR A 88 12.07 -8.07 -8.00
CA THR A 88 12.25 -7.31 -6.75
C THR A 88 13.71 -6.98 -6.50
N LEU A 89 14.62 -7.93 -6.74
CA LEU A 89 16.06 -7.71 -6.61
C LEU A 89 16.52 -6.60 -7.56
N VAL A 90 16.10 -6.65 -8.84
CA VAL A 90 16.41 -5.61 -9.82
C VAL A 90 15.83 -4.25 -9.38
N ALA A 91 14.58 -4.22 -8.89
CA ALA A 91 13.94 -3.00 -8.41
C ALA A 91 14.68 -2.39 -7.20
N VAL A 92 15.15 -3.22 -6.26
CA VAL A 92 15.93 -2.76 -5.09
C VAL A 92 17.28 -2.18 -5.51
N LEU A 93 17.99 -2.83 -6.45
CA LEU A 93 19.25 -2.31 -6.98
C LEU A 93 19.06 -0.96 -7.68
N LEU A 94 18.04 -0.84 -8.52
CA LEU A 94 17.68 0.42 -9.18
C LEU A 94 17.30 1.50 -8.17
N GLY A 95 16.49 1.16 -7.16
CA GLY A 95 16.10 2.08 -6.10
C GLY A 95 17.29 2.56 -5.28
N MET A 96 18.23 1.68 -4.94
CA MET A 96 19.45 2.02 -4.23
C MET A 96 20.35 2.95 -5.06
N LEU A 97 20.49 2.66 -6.36
CA LEU A 97 21.24 3.52 -7.28
C LEU A 97 20.61 4.92 -7.37
N LEU A 98 19.29 5.00 -7.52
CA LEU A 98 18.57 6.28 -7.61
C LEU A 98 18.71 7.10 -6.33
N VAL A 99 18.57 6.46 -5.16
CA VAL A 99 18.74 7.12 -3.85
C VAL A 99 20.18 7.59 -3.66
N ALA A 100 21.17 6.80 -4.07
CA ALA A 100 22.58 7.18 -4.00
C ALA A 100 22.91 8.38 -4.91
N THR A 101 22.26 8.49 -6.08
CA THR A 101 22.50 9.59 -7.03
C THR A 101 21.75 10.87 -6.68
N ILE A 102 20.47 10.77 -6.30
CA ILE A 102 19.62 11.93 -6.02
C ILE A 102 19.82 12.44 -4.59
N LYS A 103 20.26 11.56 -3.67
CA LYS A 103 20.39 11.81 -2.22
C LYS A 103 19.18 12.55 -1.64
N PRO A 104 17.96 11.99 -1.78
CA PRO A 104 16.77 12.62 -1.25
C PRO A 104 16.85 12.62 0.29
N GLY A 105 17.05 13.79 0.89
CA GLY A 105 17.06 13.93 2.35
C GLY A 105 18.09 14.91 2.90
N ASP A 106 19.16 15.20 2.15
CA ASP A 106 20.25 16.09 2.62
C ASP A 106 19.76 17.53 2.95
N HIS A 107 18.64 17.95 2.38
CA HIS A 107 18.06 19.28 2.59
C HIS A 107 17.05 19.37 3.75
N TYR A 108 16.71 18.26 4.43
CA TYR A 108 15.73 18.25 5.52
C TYR A 108 16.41 18.04 6.87
N LYS A 109 16.38 19.07 7.73
CA LYS A 109 16.74 18.93 9.15
C LYS A 109 15.63 18.14 9.87
N VAL A 110 15.83 16.83 10.03
CA VAL A 110 14.95 15.99 10.82
C VAL A 110 15.09 16.42 12.28
N LYS A 111 14.03 16.99 12.89
CA LYS A 111 13.96 17.13 14.35
C LYS A 111 14.08 15.72 14.93
N GLU A 112 15.09 15.47 15.76
CA GLU A 112 15.24 14.21 16.47
C GLU A 112 14.02 14.03 17.37
N VAL A 113 13.05 13.25 16.89
CA VAL A 113 12.01 12.71 17.74
C VAL A 113 12.64 11.53 18.45
N THR A 114 12.95 11.70 19.75
CA THR A 114 13.35 10.62 20.66
C THR A 114 12.23 9.60 20.75
N ARG A 115 12.14 8.72 19.75
CA ARG A 115 11.31 7.52 19.81
C ARG A 115 12.17 6.43 20.42
N GLU A 116 11.66 5.78 21.46
CA GLU A 116 12.23 4.52 21.95
C GLU A 116 12.29 3.53 20.78
N ARG A 117 13.49 3.34 20.23
CA ARG A 117 13.71 2.34 19.19
C ARG A 117 13.72 0.98 19.89
N ARG A 118 12.60 0.26 19.83
CA ARG A 118 12.65 -1.18 20.10
C ARG A 118 13.64 -1.81 19.11
N PRO A 119 14.68 -2.50 19.57
CA PRO A 119 15.58 -3.21 18.68
C PRO A 119 14.81 -4.35 18.04
N VAL A 120 14.35 -4.14 16.81
CA VAL A 120 13.75 -5.21 16.00
C VAL A 120 14.88 -6.00 15.35
N HIS A 121 15.05 -7.25 15.75
CA HIS A 121 16.02 -8.11 15.09
C HIS A 121 15.45 -8.54 13.73
N PRO A 122 16.24 -8.52 12.63
CA PRO A 122 15.76 -8.95 11.32
C PRO A 122 15.23 -10.39 11.34
N ALA A 123 15.84 -11.25 12.15
CA ALA A 123 15.40 -12.63 12.37
C ALA A 123 13.99 -12.68 12.99
N ASP A 124 13.71 -11.85 14.00
CA ASP A 124 12.38 -11.79 14.63
C ASP A 124 11.31 -11.34 13.63
N SER A 125 11.64 -10.36 12.78
CA SER A 125 10.73 -9.90 11.73
C SER A 125 10.45 -10.98 10.68
N ALA A 126 11.46 -11.77 10.30
CA ALA A 126 11.30 -12.89 9.39
C ALA A 126 10.48 -14.03 10.01
N LEU A 127 10.70 -14.32 11.29
CA LEU A 127 9.90 -15.29 12.04
C LEU A 127 8.44 -14.83 12.17
N ASP A 128 8.21 -13.54 12.42
CA ASP A 128 6.87 -12.96 12.47
C ASP A 128 6.17 -12.98 11.11
N LEU A 129 6.90 -12.77 10.01
CA LEU A 129 6.36 -12.94 8.66
C LEU A 129 5.86 -14.39 8.45
N ILE A 130 6.69 -15.39 8.78
CA ILE A 130 6.32 -16.80 8.64
C ILE A 130 5.12 -17.14 9.54
N ARG A 131 5.08 -16.63 10.78
CA ARG A 131 3.94 -16.79 11.68
C ARG A 131 2.66 -16.18 11.10
N ASN A 132 2.75 -15.02 10.47
CA ASN A 132 1.60 -14.34 9.85
C ASN A 132 1.12 -15.01 8.56
N VAL A 133 1.97 -15.79 7.87
CA VAL A 133 1.55 -16.61 6.71
C VAL A 133 0.57 -17.71 7.12
N PHE A 134 0.70 -18.24 8.34
CA PHE A 134 -0.20 -19.25 8.90
C PHE A 134 -0.93 -18.70 10.13
N PRO A 135 -1.97 -17.85 9.94
CA PRO A 135 -2.68 -17.24 11.06
C PRO A 135 -3.38 -18.31 11.91
N SER A 136 -3.38 -18.12 13.24
CA SER A 136 -4.07 -19.00 14.18
C SER A 136 -5.60 -18.98 14.04
N ASN A 137 -6.15 -17.93 13.40
CA ASN A 137 -7.57 -17.81 13.07
C ASN A 137 -7.75 -17.19 11.68
N LEU A 138 -8.30 -17.94 10.73
CA LEU A 138 -8.51 -17.50 9.35
C LEU A 138 -9.60 -16.43 9.22
N ILE A 139 -10.66 -16.54 10.02
CA ILE A 139 -11.78 -15.58 10.03
C ILE A 139 -11.32 -14.28 10.71
N GLY A 140 -10.55 -14.40 11.79
CA GLY A 140 -9.87 -13.27 12.43
C GLY A 140 -8.94 -12.56 11.46
N ALA A 141 -8.01 -13.28 10.81
CA ALA A 141 -7.03 -12.69 9.90
C ALA A 141 -7.63 -12.00 8.66
N THR A 142 -8.86 -12.36 8.26
CA THR A 142 -9.55 -11.76 7.11
C THR A 142 -10.48 -10.60 7.49
N MET A 143 -11.04 -10.60 8.70
CA MET A 143 -11.99 -9.57 9.18
C MET A 143 -11.35 -8.54 10.09
N GLU A 144 -10.33 -8.95 10.83
CA GLU A 144 -9.49 -8.07 11.62
C GLU A 144 -8.54 -7.36 10.67
N LYS A 145 -8.77 -6.05 10.47
CA LYS A 145 -7.68 -5.20 9.98
C LYS A 145 -6.55 -5.37 10.98
N VAL A 146 -5.43 -5.96 10.56
CA VAL A 146 -4.18 -5.91 11.33
C VAL A 146 -3.87 -4.43 11.50
N ASN A 147 -4.32 -3.89 12.61
CA ASN A 147 -4.15 -2.51 12.93
C ASN A 147 -2.67 -2.43 13.31
N GLN A 148 -1.85 -1.86 12.43
CA GLN A 148 -0.49 -1.45 12.78
C GLN A 148 -0.52 -0.29 13.81
N SER A 149 -1.49 -0.29 14.73
CA SER A 149 -1.72 0.70 15.78
C SER A 149 -0.63 0.73 16.85
N VAL A 150 0.42 -0.08 16.74
CA VAL A 150 1.62 0.12 17.55
C VAL A 150 2.33 1.45 17.22
N LEU A 151 1.97 2.14 16.12
CA LEU A 151 2.52 3.46 15.78
C LEU A 151 1.61 4.67 16.09
N TYR A 152 0.37 4.47 16.56
CA TYR A 152 -0.56 5.57 16.86
C TYR A 152 -0.75 5.86 18.37
N ILE A 153 -0.19 5.04 19.27
CA ILE A 153 -0.24 5.30 20.73
C ILE A 153 0.89 6.27 21.18
N TYR A 154 1.78 6.69 20.28
CA TYR A 154 2.87 7.64 20.57
C TYR A 154 2.88 8.83 19.61
N LYS A 155 1.74 9.50 19.46
CA LYS A 155 1.72 10.89 19.01
C LYS A 155 0.83 11.73 19.92
#